data_AF-Q6BN86-F1
#
_entry.id   AF-Q6BN86-F1
#
_cell.length_a   1.000
_cell.length_b   1.000
_cell.length_c   1.000
_cell.angle_alpha   90.00
_cell.angle_beta   90.00
_cell.angle_gamma   90.00
#
_symmetry.space_group_name_H-M   'P 1'
#
loop_
_entity.id
_entity.type
_entity.pdbx_description
1 polymer ?
#
loop_
_entity_poly.entity_id
_entity_poly.type
_entity_poly.pdbx_seq_one_letter_code
_entity_poly.pdbx_strand_id
1 'polypeptide(L)'
;MLNISELPHEIIVEIFFMLTPLETQSLISKLHQILDNLPPNLDTAANNVKLLIRFAFQRLYSGKLLVTSDYCCKKGLETVPDAVLSLRNFEEKFLESKENEIENTLFKETRPQILKFRFIRDVNDYSNFVDDLYSLNSIFDNLNDRNEITKYIGVACQLELYIDGYTIGVESPTAILIAVLKTLISLANPDTALKNSLSSKFKSITIKSTDIGDYYVSRWSQLLGCFTNVTYLNLSDNIIKSDSNPRNEGESDIKVDLLANDFVWPPALKELNLDNNLLTYISKKFMLKLPSNTLEKLSICSNKFTTLGQTDFESFNFTEVLPQLTSLKLNYNNTLMLVNERMFYKISSTGKFRSLELRGCNIDEHNMLSLKAVSIRENFSLLS
;
A
#
# COMPACT_ATOMS: atom_id res chain seq x y z
N MET A 1 40.44 -14.77 23.81
CA MET A 1 39.39 -14.68 22.77
C MET A 1 38.74 -13.33 22.94
N LEU A 2 38.61 -12.54 21.87
CA LEU A 2 37.84 -11.29 21.91
C LEU A 2 36.36 -11.64 22.05
N ASN A 3 35.69 -11.10 23.05
CA ASN A 3 34.25 -11.26 23.20
C ASN A 3 33.53 -10.28 22.24
N ILE A 4 32.44 -10.71 21.60
CA ILE A 4 31.66 -9.85 20.71
C ILE A 4 31.16 -8.57 21.42
N SER A 5 30.91 -8.64 22.73
CA SER A 5 30.51 -7.50 23.55
C SER A 5 31.63 -6.47 23.80
N GLU A 6 32.87 -6.79 23.44
CA GLU A 6 34.04 -5.90 23.58
C GLU A 6 34.39 -5.19 22.26
N LEU A 7 33.67 -5.50 21.18
CA LEU A 7 33.82 -4.82 19.89
C LEU A 7 33.20 -3.41 19.95
N PRO A 8 33.70 -2.46 19.13
CA PRO A 8 33.02 -1.19 18.91
C PRO A 8 31.54 -1.39 18.53
N HIS A 9 30.66 -0.53 19.03
CA HIS A 9 29.21 -0.64 18.82
C HIS A 9 28.84 -0.71 17.33
N GLU A 10 29.53 0.03 16.48
CA GLU A 10 29.30 0.05 15.03
C GLU A 10 29.51 -1.34 14.42
N ILE A 11 30.57 -2.04 14.84
CA ILE A 11 30.88 -3.39 14.36
C ILE A 11 29.84 -4.39 14.86
N ILE A 12 29.40 -4.26 16.12
CA ILE A 12 28.33 -5.11 16.67
C ILE A 12 27.05 -4.92 15.85
N VAL A 13 26.65 -3.67 15.59
CA VAL A 13 25.49 -3.36 14.76
C VAL A 13 25.62 -4.02 13.39
N GLU A 14 26.74 -3.84 12.69
CA GLU A 14 26.97 -4.47 11.37
C GLU A 14 26.83 -6.00 11.41
N ILE A 15 27.40 -6.66 12.43
CA ILE A 15 27.26 -8.11 12.60
C ILE A 15 25.79 -8.52 12.75
N PHE A 16 25.02 -7.81 13.59
CA PHE A 16 23.60 -8.11 13.79
C PHE A 16 22.76 -7.81 12.54
N PHE A 17 23.13 -6.81 11.74
CA PHE A 17 22.48 -6.52 10.46
C PHE A 17 22.73 -7.56 9.37
N MET A 18 23.76 -8.40 9.50
CA MET A 18 23.95 -9.58 8.65
C MET A 18 23.01 -10.74 8.99
N LEU A 19 22.40 -10.75 10.18
CA LEU A 19 21.47 -11.80 10.59
C LEU A 19 20.09 -11.63 9.93
N THR A 20 19.49 -12.74 9.56
CA THR A 20 18.07 -12.79 9.19
C THR A 20 17.18 -12.56 10.42
N PRO A 21 15.90 -12.17 10.23
CA PRO A 21 14.96 -12.02 11.33
C PRO A 21 14.81 -13.29 12.18
N LEU A 22 14.78 -14.47 11.54
CA LEU A 22 14.67 -15.77 12.22
C LEU A 22 15.91 -16.09 13.05
N GLU A 23 17.10 -15.85 12.52
CA GLU A 23 18.35 -16.02 13.26
C GLU A 23 18.43 -15.08 14.45
N THR A 24 17.99 -13.83 14.27
CA THR A 24 17.97 -12.81 15.33
C THR A 24 17.00 -13.21 16.46
N GLN A 25 15.81 -13.71 16.13
CA GLN A 25 14.86 -14.23 17.13
C GLN A 25 15.45 -15.44 17.89
N SER A 26 16.08 -16.38 17.18
CA SER A 26 16.74 -17.53 17.82
C SER A 26 17.88 -17.08 18.75
N LEU A 27 18.64 -16.07 18.35
CA LEU A 27 19.71 -15.48 19.16
C LEU A 27 19.15 -14.83 20.44
N ILE A 28 18.06 -14.06 20.34
CA ILE A 28 17.38 -13.46 21.50
C ILE A 28 16.97 -14.54 22.50
N SER A 29 16.31 -15.61 22.05
CA SER A 29 15.90 -16.70 22.95
C SER A 29 17.10 -17.35 23.65
N LYS A 30 18.21 -17.57 22.95
CA LYS A 30 19.44 -18.12 23.53
C LYS A 30 20.09 -17.16 24.53
N LEU A 31 20.11 -15.86 24.22
CA LEU A 31 20.68 -14.85 25.12
C LEU A 31 19.85 -14.71 26.41
N HIS A 32 18.53 -14.77 26.33
CA HIS A 32 17.67 -14.83 27.53
C HIS A 32 17.95 -16.08 28.37
N GLN A 33 18.05 -17.26 27.74
CA GLN A 33 18.42 -18.49 28.45
C GLN A 33 19.79 -18.37 29.14
N ILE A 34 20.77 -17.70 28.52
CA ILE A 34 22.06 -17.44 29.16
C ILE A 34 21.89 -16.49 30.34
N LEU A 35 21.11 -15.41 30.17
CA LEU A 35 20.86 -14.43 31.22
C LEU A 35 20.20 -15.04 32.45
N ASP A 36 19.21 -15.91 32.26
CA ASP A 36 18.46 -16.55 33.34
C ASP A 36 19.30 -17.58 34.12
N ASN A 37 20.30 -18.18 33.46
CA ASN A 37 21.19 -19.17 34.06
C ASN A 37 22.48 -18.58 34.66
N LEU A 38 22.69 -17.26 34.56
CA LEU A 38 23.88 -16.61 35.10
C LEU A 38 23.84 -16.53 36.63
N PRO A 39 24.94 -16.89 37.33
CA PRO A 39 25.09 -16.64 38.75
C PRO A 39 24.88 -15.16 39.12
N PRO A 40 24.20 -14.86 40.25
CA PRO A 40 23.84 -13.48 40.64
C PRO A 40 25.04 -12.58 40.99
N ASN A 41 26.26 -13.11 41.02
CA ASN A 41 27.49 -12.37 41.30
C ASN A 41 28.28 -11.98 40.04
N LEU A 42 27.73 -12.20 38.83
CA LEU A 42 28.38 -11.90 37.55
C LEU A 42 27.74 -10.70 36.83
N ASP A 43 27.67 -9.54 37.50
CA ASP A 43 27.03 -8.33 36.98
C ASP A 43 27.57 -7.88 35.61
N THR A 44 28.88 -7.96 35.40
CA THR A 44 29.50 -7.59 34.12
C THR A 44 29.05 -8.51 32.98
N ALA A 45 28.97 -9.82 33.22
CA ALA A 45 28.51 -10.78 32.21
C ALA A 45 27.02 -10.57 31.90
N ALA A 46 26.20 -10.36 32.93
CA ALA A 46 24.78 -10.06 32.78
C ALA A 46 24.55 -8.78 31.96
N ASN A 47 25.34 -7.73 32.19
CA ASN A 47 25.27 -6.48 31.43
C ASN A 47 25.68 -6.67 29.96
N ASN A 48 26.71 -7.48 29.69
CA ASN A 48 27.13 -7.79 28.31
C ASN A 48 26.04 -8.57 27.56
N VAL A 49 25.41 -9.55 28.19
CA VAL A 49 24.29 -10.29 27.58
C VAL A 49 23.11 -9.37 27.31
N LYS A 50 22.74 -8.50 28.27
CA LYS A 50 21.69 -7.49 28.07
C LYS A 50 22.02 -6.55 26.90
N LEU A 51 23.27 -6.14 26.74
CA LEU A 51 23.71 -5.30 25.62
C LEU A 51 23.49 -6.02 24.27
N LEU A 52 23.84 -7.30 24.17
CA LEU A 52 23.60 -8.08 22.96
C LEU A 52 22.11 -8.28 22.66
N ILE A 53 21.29 -8.47 23.69
CA ILE A 53 19.82 -8.51 23.55
C ILE A 53 19.29 -7.18 22.99
N ARG A 54 19.80 -6.04 23.46
CA ARG A 54 19.42 -4.71 22.94
C ARG A 54 19.75 -4.57 21.46
N PHE A 55 20.96 -4.95 21.03
CA PHE A 55 21.33 -4.91 19.61
C PHE A 55 20.46 -5.83 18.75
N ALA A 56 20.09 -7.01 19.28
CA ALA A 56 19.19 -7.93 18.60
C ALA A 56 17.79 -7.32 18.37
N PHE A 57 17.21 -6.70 19.40
CA PHE A 57 15.90 -6.02 19.25
C PHE A 57 15.98 -4.80 18.35
N GLN A 58 17.06 -4.01 18.42
CA GLN A 58 17.28 -2.88 17.53
C GLN A 58 17.33 -3.32 16.07
N ARG A 59 17.97 -4.46 15.78
CA ARG A 59 17.98 -5.07 14.45
C ARG A 59 16.56 -5.45 13.96
N LEU A 60 15.73 -6.00 14.83
CA LEU A 60 14.35 -6.39 14.48
C LEU A 60 13.44 -5.17 14.23
N TYR A 61 13.54 -4.12 15.04
CA TYR A 61 12.58 -3.01 15.02
C TYR A 61 13.01 -1.81 14.16
N SER A 62 14.28 -1.72 13.74
CA SER A 62 14.75 -0.61 12.91
C SER A 62 14.41 -0.74 11.42
N GLY A 63 14.12 -1.96 10.95
CA GLY A 63 13.79 -2.24 9.56
C GLY A 63 12.30 -2.06 9.25
N LYS A 64 11.69 -3.12 8.70
CA LYS A 64 10.27 -3.19 8.34
C LYS A 64 9.48 -3.90 9.44
N LEU A 65 8.71 -3.12 10.19
CA LEU A 65 7.77 -3.62 11.20
C LEU A 65 6.39 -3.80 10.57
N LEU A 66 5.85 -5.02 10.66
CA LEU A 66 4.50 -5.36 10.22
C LEU A 66 3.55 -5.44 11.42
N VAL A 67 2.50 -4.64 11.39
CA VAL A 67 1.35 -4.73 12.30
C VAL A 67 0.19 -5.37 11.54
N THR A 68 -0.34 -6.47 12.04
CA THR A 68 -1.37 -7.25 11.35
C THR A 68 -2.43 -7.77 12.31
N SER A 69 -3.47 -8.43 11.79
CA SER A 69 -4.42 -9.16 12.62
C SER A 69 -3.80 -10.49 13.08
N ASP A 70 -4.20 -10.98 14.25
CA ASP A 70 -3.65 -12.21 14.87
C ASP A 70 -3.72 -13.44 13.93
N TYR A 71 -4.62 -13.44 12.95
CA TYR A 71 -4.90 -14.56 12.04
C TYR A 71 -4.13 -14.50 10.70
N CYS A 72 -3.50 -13.38 10.34
CA CYS A 72 -3.00 -13.14 8.97
C CYS A 72 -1.59 -13.64 8.66
N CYS A 73 -0.90 -14.30 9.60
CA CYS A 73 0.48 -14.77 9.40
C CYS A 73 0.63 -15.90 8.35
N LYS A 74 -0.43 -16.31 7.66
CA LYS A 74 -0.44 -17.42 6.70
C LYS A 74 -0.86 -16.98 5.30
N LYS A 75 0.06 -16.36 4.54
CA LYS A 75 0.38 -16.67 3.12
C LYS A 75 1.13 -15.53 2.43
N GLY A 76 2.31 -15.88 1.90
CA GLY A 76 2.71 -15.63 0.52
C GLY A 76 2.94 -14.19 0.04
N LEU A 77 4.21 -13.91 -0.27
CA LEU A 77 4.72 -12.88 -1.18
C LEU A 77 4.52 -11.42 -0.74
N GLU A 78 5.46 -10.96 0.08
CA GLU A 78 6.17 -9.69 -0.02
C GLU A 78 7.36 -9.78 0.94
N THR A 79 8.39 -8.93 0.77
CA THR A 79 9.60 -8.90 1.61
C THR A 79 9.33 -9.27 3.07
N VAL A 80 9.98 -10.36 3.53
CA VAL A 80 9.85 -10.90 4.89
C VAL A 80 10.08 -9.74 5.87
N PRO A 81 9.07 -9.35 6.66
CA PRO A 81 9.23 -8.26 7.61
C PRO A 81 10.29 -8.63 8.64
N ASP A 82 10.97 -7.62 9.19
CA ASP A 82 11.97 -7.83 10.23
C ASP A 82 11.31 -8.18 11.57
N ALA A 83 10.14 -7.62 11.84
CA ALA A 83 9.31 -7.95 12.98
C ALA A 83 7.83 -7.97 12.60
N VAL A 84 7.06 -8.86 13.25
CA VAL A 84 5.61 -8.96 13.10
C VAL A 84 4.97 -8.85 14.46
N LEU A 85 4.00 -7.95 14.59
CA LEU A 85 3.17 -7.81 15.78
C LEU A 85 1.72 -7.87 15.35
N SER A 86 0.87 -8.44 16.20
CA SER A 86 -0.55 -8.15 16.09
C SER A 86 -0.83 -6.72 16.52
N LEU A 87 -1.99 -6.18 16.13
CA LEU A 87 -2.40 -4.84 16.53
C LEU A 87 -2.42 -4.70 18.07
N ARG A 88 -2.95 -5.72 18.75
CA ARG A 88 -2.93 -5.79 20.21
C ARG A 88 -1.51 -5.79 20.77
N ASN A 89 -0.63 -6.65 20.26
CA ASN A 89 0.76 -6.70 20.74
C ASN A 89 1.51 -5.39 20.48
N PHE A 90 1.19 -4.69 19.38
CA PHE A 90 1.71 -3.37 19.09
C PHE A 90 1.31 -2.36 20.16
N GLU A 91 0.04 -2.31 20.56
CA GLU A 91 -0.43 -1.44 21.65
C GLU A 91 0.18 -1.83 23.00
N GLU A 92 0.28 -3.13 23.30
CA GLU A 92 0.88 -3.65 24.53
C GLU A 92 2.35 -3.27 24.69
N LYS A 93 3.10 -3.02 23.60
CA LYS A 93 4.48 -2.48 23.68
C LYS A 93 4.55 -1.12 24.35
N PHE A 94 3.45 -0.37 24.36
CA PHE A 94 3.41 0.96 24.97
C PHE A 94 3.00 0.95 26.44
N LEU A 95 2.38 -0.13 26.90
CA LEU A 95 1.97 -0.30 28.30
C LEU A 95 3.19 -0.51 29.22
N GLU A 96 3.06 -0.05 30.46
CA GLU A 96 4.05 -0.31 31.51
C GLU A 96 3.94 -1.77 31.97
N SER A 97 4.84 -2.63 31.49
CA SER A 97 4.95 -4.02 31.93
C SER A 97 6.38 -4.32 32.35
N LYS A 98 6.52 -4.96 33.52
CA LYS A 98 7.82 -5.42 34.05
C LYS A 98 8.34 -6.67 33.35
N GLU A 99 7.46 -7.48 32.75
CA GLU A 99 7.83 -8.79 32.20
C GLU A 99 8.64 -8.67 30.90
N ASN A 100 8.55 -7.54 30.17
CA ASN A 100 9.28 -7.29 28.92
C ASN A 100 9.90 -5.89 28.85
N GLU A 101 10.35 -5.35 29.99
CA GLU A 101 10.80 -3.95 30.11
C GLU A 101 11.91 -3.59 29.10
N ILE A 102 12.89 -4.48 28.89
CA ILE A 102 13.99 -4.25 27.93
C ILE A 102 13.45 -4.14 26.49
N GLU A 103 12.65 -5.11 26.06
CA GLU A 103 12.08 -5.14 24.71
C GLU A 103 11.17 -3.94 24.47
N ASN A 104 10.27 -3.63 25.41
CA ASN A 104 9.32 -2.52 25.29
C ASN A 104 10.04 -1.16 25.26
N THR A 105 11.08 -0.99 26.07
CA THR A 105 11.89 0.24 26.04
C THR A 105 12.60 0.39 24.70
N LEU A 106 13.24 -0.68 24.22
CA LEU A 106 13.94 -0.66 22.93
C LEU A 106 12.98 -0.48 21.75
N PHE A 107 11.78 -1.05 21.83
CA PHE A 107 10.73 -0.84 20.84
C PHE A 107 10.38 0.65 20.75
N LYS A 108 10.13 1.33 21.88
CA LYS A 108 9.80 2.77 21.93
C LYS A 108 10.93 3.67 21.43
N GLU A 109 12.19 3.31 21.71
CA GLU A 109 13.37 4.07 21.31
C GLU A 109 13.79 3.84 19.85
N THR A 110 13.49 2.67 19.28
CA THR A 110 13.96 2.30 17.95
C THR A 110 13.07 2.87 16.86
N ARG A 111 13.68 3.61 15.94
CA ARG A 111 13.00 4.20 14.79
C ARG A 111 12.85 3.18 13.64
N PRO A 112 11.63 2.72 13.28
CA PRO A 112 11.46 1.85 12.12
C PRO A 112 11.62 2.63 10.81
N GLN A 113 12.23 1.98 9.82
CA GLN A 113 12.27 2.48 8.44
C GLN A 113 10.88 2.42 7.80
N ILE A 114 10.13 1.34 8.03
CA ILE A 114 8.77 1.16 7.52
C ILE A 114 7.92 0.56 8.63
N LEU A 115 6.79 1.22 8.93
CA LEU A 115 5.72 0.66 9.73
C LEU A 115 4.54 0.35 8.81
N LYS A 116 4.30 -0.93 8.56
CA LYS A 116 3.26 -1.43 7.64
C LYS A 116 2.08 -1.96 8.45
N PHE A 117 0.90 -1.43 8.20
CA PHE A 117 -0.37 -1.93 8.71
C PHE A 117 -1.03 -2.82 7.65
N ARG A 118 -1.27 -4.11 7.97
CA ARG A 118 -1.80 -5.10 7.03
C ARG A 118 -2.97 -5.86 7.63
N PHE A 119 -4.15 -5.66 7.07
CA PHE A 119 -5.38 -6.33 7.47
C PHE A 119 -5.95 -7.08 6.28
N ILE A 120 -6.14 -8.39 6.44
CA ILE A 120 -6.79 -9.24 5.45
C ILE A 120 -7.93 -9.94 6.16
N ARG A 121 -9.12 -9.87 5.55
CA ARG A 121 -10.31 -10.52 6.07
C ARG A 121 -10.19 -12.04 5.95
N ASP A 122 -10.58 -12.77 6.99
CA ASP A 122 -10.86 -14.20 6.88
C ASP A 122 -12.20 -14.39 6.14
N VAL A 123 -12.23 -15.30 5.16
CA VAL A 123 -13.45 -15.62 4.41
C VAL A 123 -14.61 -15.99 5.33
N ASN A 124 -14.30 -16.67 6.45
CA ASN A 124 -15.29 -17.21 7.37
C ASN A 124 -15.70 -16.23 8.46
N ASP A 125 -14.92 -15.17 8.68
CA ASP A 125 -15.14 -14.23 9.78
C ASP A 125 -14.68 -12.81 9.40
N TYR A 126 -15.67 -11.95 9.15
CA TYR A 126 -15.42 -10.53 8.88
C TYR A 126 -15.42 -9.67 10.14
N SER A 127 -15.91 -10.17 11.28
CA SER A 127 -16.05 -9.38 12.50
C SER A 127 -14.69 -8.99 13.06
N ASN A 128 -13.77 -9.96 13.14
CA ASN A 128 -12.39 -9.67 13.57
C ASN A 128 -11.70 -8.63 12.68
N PHE A 129 -11.87 -8.72 11.36
CA PHE A 129 -11.33 -7.73 10.42
C PHE A 129 -11.90 -6.33 10.65
N VAL A 130 -13.20 -6.23 10.90
CA VAL A 130 -13.87 -4.96 11.21
C VAL A 130 -13.37 -4.40 12.55
N ASP A 131 -13.26 -5.25 13.57
CA ASP A 131 -12.79 -4.87 14.91
C ASP A 131 -11.32 -4.42 14.90
N ASP A 132 -10.46 -5.09 14.12
CA ASP A 132 -9.08 -4.68 13.89
C ASP A 132 -8.99 -3.29 13.24
N LEU A 133 -9.80 -3.03 12.21
CA LEU A 133 -9.86 -1.71 11.58
C LEU A 133 -10.38 -0.64 12.55
N TYR A 134 -11.39 -0.94 13.37
CA TYR A 134 -11.85 0.00 14.40
C TYR A 134 -10.80 0.25 15.47
N SER A 135 -10.05 -0.77 15.88
CA SER A 135 -8.96 -0.64 16.84
C SER A 135 -7.84 0.22 16.27
N LEU A 136 -7.49 0.02 14.99
CA LEU A 136 -6.55 0.88 14.26
C LEU A 136 -7.04 2.33 14.21
N ASN A 137 -8.33 2.53 13.93
CA ASN A 137 -8.94 3.87 13.89
C ASN A 137 -8.86 4.54 15.26
N SER A 138 -9.10 3.80 16.34
CA SER A 138 -8.93 4.29 17.71
C SER A 138 -7.51 4.76 17.99
N ILE A 139 -6.48 4.01 17.54
CA ILE A 139 -5.08 4.42 17.69
C ILE A 139 -4.85 5.77 17.01
N PHE A 140 -5.32 5.93 15.77
CA PHE A 140 -5.09 7.15 14.99
C PHE A 140 -5.93 8.34 15.45
N ASP A 141 -7.16 8.12 15.88
CA ASP A 141 -8.04 9.16 16.44
C ASP A 141 -7.51 9.70 17.78
N ASN A 142 -6.69 8.92 18.50
CA ASN A 142 -6.13 9.27 19.81
C ASN A 142 -4.66 9.76 19.77
N LEU A 143 -4.15 10.18 18.60
CA LEU A 143 -2.79 10.72 18.49
C LEU A 143 -2.67 12.14 19.07
N ASN A 144 -2.38 12.21 20.37
CA ASN A 144 -2.16 13.44 21.13
C ASN A 144 -0.71 13.53 21.69
N ASP A 145 -0.31 14.71 22.19
CA ASP A 145 1.06 14.99 22.69
C ASP A 145 1.51 14.09 23.86
N ARG A 146 0.57 13.53 24.62
CA ARG A 146 0.84 12.70 25.81
C ARG A 146 0.94 11.22 25.48
N ASN A 147 0.59 10.82 24.25
CA ASN A 147 0.55 9.42 23.84
C ASN A 147 1.91 8.99 23.27
N GLU A 148 2.52 7.95 23.85
CA GLU A 148 3.79 7.39 23.39
C GLU A 148 3.70 6.83 21.95
N ILE A 149 2.52 6.35 21.54
CA ILE A 149 2.27 5.93 20.16
C ILE A 149 2.41 7.11 19.20
N THR A 150 1.95 8.31 19.58
CA THR A 150 2.14 9.53 18.79
C THR A 150 3.62 9.82 18.58
N LYS A 151 4.44 9.72 19.63
CA LYS A 151 5.89 9.92 19.54
C LYS A 151 6.52 8.89 18.61
N TYR A 152 6.14 7.62 18.76
CA TYR A 152 6.64 6.51 17.96
C TYR A 152 6.29 6.65 16.47
N ILE A 153 5.03 6.93 16.14
CA ILE A 153 4.59 7.22 14.77
C ILE A 153 5.29 8.49 14.24
N GLY A 154 5.48 9.49 15.10
CA GLY A 154 6.21 10.72 14.80
C GLY A 154 7.62 10.47 14.30
N VAL A 155 8.36 9.54 14.93
CA VAL A 155 9.72 9.19 14.50
C VAL A 155 9.76 8.20 13.34
N ALA A 156 8.76 7.33 13.16
CA ALA A 156 8.72 6.36 12.05
C ALA A 156 8.99 7.03 10.68
N CYS A 157 9.88 6.45 9.87
CA CYS A 157 10.28 7.05 8.59
C CYS A 157 9.13 7.09 7.58
N GLN A 158 8.46 5.95 7.36
CA GLN A 158 7.40 5.78 6.37
C GLN A 158 6.31 4.85 6.90
N LEU A 159 5.07 5.12 6.49
CA LEU A 159 3.92 4.26 6.75
C LEU A 159 3.42 3.61 5.46
N GLU A 160 2.92 2.38 5.60
CA GLU A 160 2.22 1.67 4.52
C GLU A 160 0.90 1.11 5.05
N LEU A 161 -0.16 1.18 4.23
CA LEU A 161 -1.46 0.58 4.53
C LEU A 161 -1.79 -0.49 3.50
N TYR A 162 -2.24 -1.64 3.98
CA TYR A 162 -2.77 -2.72 3.17
C TYR A 162 -4.06 -3.25 3.79
N ILE A 163 -5.17 -3.06 3.09
CA ILE A 163 -6.50 -3.53 3.45
C ILE A 163 -6.99 -4.43 2.31
N ASP A 164 -7.31 -5.67 2.64
CA ASP A 164 -7.88 -6.65 1.72
C ASP A 164 -9.15 -7.24 2.34
N GLY A 165 -10.30 -6.85 1.80
CA GLY A 165 -11.59 -7.37 2.26
C GLY A 165 -11.91 -8.76 1.72
N TYR A 166 -11.08 -9.30 0.82
CA TYR A 166 -11.11 -10.67 0.30
C TYR A 166 -12.53 -11.19 -0.03
N THR A 167 -13.29 -10.38 -0.77
CA THR A 167 -14.66 -10.65 -1.27
C THR A 167 -14.67 -11.71 -2.38
N ILE A 168 -14.21 -12.92 -2.11
CA ILE A 168 -14.33 -14.01 -3.08
C ILE A 168 -15.80 -14.47 -3.13
N GLY A 169 -16.53 -13.97 -4.13
CA GLY A 169 -17.84 -14.51 -4.53
C GLY A 169 -19.02 -14.16 -3.62
N VAL A 170 -18.84 -13.24 -2.66
CA VAL A 170 -19.89 -12.74 -1.77
C VAL A 170 -19.72 -11.22 -1.61
N GLU A 171 -20.81 -10.47 -1.73
CA GLU A 171 -20.82 -9.02 -1.47
C GLU A 171 -20.30 -8.72 -0.06
N SER A 172 -19.53 -7.63 0.07
CA SER A 172 -19.07 -7.14 1.37
C SER A 172 -20.25 -6.76 2.25
N PRO A 173 -20.31 -7.25 3.50
CA PRO A 173 -21.18 -6.65 4.50
C PRO A 173 -20.92 -5.14 4.60
N THR A 174 -21.98 -4.33 4.73
CA THR A 174 -21.86 -2.87 4.86
C THR A 174 -20.93 -2.44 6.00
N ALA A 175 -20.80 -3.26 7.05
CA ALA A 175 -19.85 -3.03 8.14
C ALA A 175 -18.39 -2.95 7.68
N ILE A 176 -17.98 -3.74 6.68
CA ILE A 176 -16.64 -3.68 6.08
C ILE A 176 -16.44 -2.31 5.43
N LEU A 177 -17.38 -1.90 4.57
CA LEU A 177 -17.34 -0.60 3.89
C LEU A 177 -17.20 0.56 4.89
N ILE A 178 -18.02 0.54 5.94
CA ILE A 178 -17.99 1.56 6.99
C ILE A 178 -16.63 1.59 7.70
N ALA A 179 -16.08 0.43 8.05
CA ALA A 179 -14.79 0.32 8.72
C ALA A 179 -13.65 0.88 7.84
N VAL A 180 -13.62 0.52 6.55
CA VAL A 180 -12.61 1.01 5.60
C VAL A 180 -12.72 2.53 5.38
N LEU A 181 -13.93 3.06 5.23
CA LEU A 181 -14.17 4.49 5.09
C LEU A 181 -13.76 5.25 6.35
N LYS A 182 -14.09 4.72 7.54
CA LYS A 182 -13.65 5.30 8.81
C LYS A 182 -12.13 5.29 8.93
N THR A 183 -11.46 4.25 8.45
CA THR A 183 -9.99 4.21 8.37
C THR A 183 -9.43 5.28 7.46
N LEU A 184 -9.97 5.48 6.27
CA LEU A 184 -9.55 6.58 5.40
C LEU A 184 -9.74 7.94 6.05
N ILE A 185 -10.87 8.17 6.74
CA ILE A 185 -11.16 9.41 7.46
C ILE A 185 -10.14 9.64 8.60
N SER A 186 -9.91 8.64 9.44
CA SER A 186 -8.97 8.73 10.56
C SER A 186 -7.53 8.97 10.09
N LEU A 187 -7.12 8.36 8.97
CA LEU A 187 -5.80 8.57 8.38
C LEU A 187 -5.63 9.94 7.71
N ALA A 188 -6.69 10.45 7.10
CA ALA A 188 -6.73 11.77 6.47
C ALA A 188 -6.90 12.92 7.48
N ASN A 189 -7.13 12.61 8.76
CA ASN A 189 -7.34 13.62 9.80
C ASN A 189 -6.14 14.58 9.90
N PRO A 190 -6.33 15.88 9.65
CA PRO A 190 -5.26 16.86 9.79
C PRO A 190 -4.96 17.18 11.27
N ASP A 191 -5.93 16.98 12.17
CA ASP A 191 -5.89 17.39 13.57
C ASP A 191 -5.23 16.32 14.45
N THR A 192 -3.96 16.04 14.17
CA THR A 192 -3.12 15.15 15.00
C THR A 192 -1.99 15.95 15.66
N ALA A 193 -1.50 15.49 16.80
CA ALA A 193 -0.34 16.10 17.49
C ALA A 193 1.01 15.83 16.79
N LEU A 194 1.01 15.28 15.58
CA LEU A 194 2.22 15.03 14.80
C LEU A 194 2.74 16.33 14.18
N LYS A 195 4.07 16.50 14.15
CA LYS A 195 4.73 17.65 13.51
C LYS A 195 4.31 17.83 12.04
N ASN A 196 4.10 16.72 11.33
CA ASN A 196 3.55 16.67 9.97
C ASN A 196 2.25 15.87 10.02
N SER A 197 1.27 16.18 9.17
CA SER A 197 0.01 15.41 9.08
C SER A 197 0.27 13.92 8.90
N LEU A 198 -0.49 13.07 9.60
CA LEU A 198 -0.41 11.62 9.52
C LEU A 198 -0.45 11.11 8.07
N SER A 199 -1.38 11.65 7.28
CA SER A 199 -1.57 11.33 5.86
C SER A 199 -0.29 11.48 5.03
N SER A 200 0.56 12.48 5.35
CA SER A 200 1.83 12.72 4.65
C SER A 200 2.91 11.68 4.95
N LYS A 201 2.74 10.82 5.96
CA LYS A 201 3.71 9.74 6.25
C LYS A 201 3.49 8.50 5.38
N PHE A 202 2.34 8.36 4.74
CA PHE A 202 2.04 7.20 3.92
C PHE A 202 2.74 7.27 2.57
N LYS A 203 3.41 6.18 2.20
CA LYS A 203 4.06 6.00 0.90
C LYS A 203 3.27 5.08 -0.03
N SER A 204 2.53 4.13 0.54
CA SER A 204 1.77 3.11 -0.18
C SER A 204 0.43 2.88 0.51
N ILE A 205 -0.63 2.85 -0.28
CA ILE A 205 -1.99 2.50 0.16
C ILE A 205 -2.55 1.44 -0.77
N THR A 206 -2.99 0.33 -0.18
CA THR A 206 -3.78 -0.70 -0.85
C THR A 206 -5.11 -0.85 -0.13
N ILE A 207 -6.20 -0.70 -0.87
CA ILE A 207 -7.55 -1.05 -0.46
C ILE A 207 -8.10 -1.88 -1.59
N LYS A 208 -8.36 -3.16 -1.38
CA LYS A 208 -8.86 -4.05 -2.44
C LYS A 208 -9.87 -5.05 -1.91
N SER A 209 -10.72 -5.54 -2.81
CA SER A 209 -11.73 -6.55 -2.48
C SER A 209 -12.63 -6.09 -1.32
N THR A 210 -12.99 -4.80 -1.29
CA THR A 210 -13.80 -4.19 -0.20
C THR A 210 -15.13 -3.61 -0.67
N ASP A 211 -15.38 -3.60 -1.98
CA ASP A 211 -16.57 -3.00 -2.62
C ASP A 211 -16.74 -1.49 -2.36
N ILE A 212 -15.68 -0.79 -1.92
CA ILE A 212 -15.73 0.65 -1.61
C ILE A 212 -16.20 1.53 -2.79
N GLY A 213 -16.11 1.01 -4.02
CA GLY A 213 -16.65 1.64 -5.22
C GLY A 213 -18.17 1.75 -5.28
N ASP A 214 -18.91 0.99 -4.47
CA ASP A 214 -20.38 1.08 -4.39
C ASP A 214 -20.88 2.21 -3.47
N TYR A 215 -20.00 2.88 -2.72
CA TYR A 215 -20.40 3.84 -1.69
C TYR A 215 -19.75 5.22 -1.87
N TYR A 216 -20.51 6.21 -2.35
CA TYR A 216 -20.14 7.64 -2.42
C TYR A 216 -18.69 7.93 -2.87
N VAL A 217 -18.24 7.33 -3.98
CA VAL A 217 -16.86 7.48 -4.49
C VAL A 217 -16.39 8.92 -4.59
N SER A 218 -17.24 9.82 -5.07
CA SER A 218 -16.94 11.26 -5.18
C SER A 218 -16.65 11.95 -3.84
N ARG A 219 -17.05 11.35 -2.71
CA ARG A 219 -16.81 11.89 -1.37
C ARG A 219 -15.53 11.35 -0.78
N TRP A 220 -15.36 10.03 -0.74
CA TRP A 220 -14.17 9.45 -0.10
C TRP A 220 -12.91 9.64 -0.94
N SER A 221 -13.02 9.76 -2.27
CA SER A 221 -11.87 10.08 -3.14
C SER A 221 -11.18 11.38 -2.74
N GLN A 222 -11.93 12.36 -2.20
CA GLN A 222 -11.39 13.64 -1.75
C GLN A 222 -10.35 13.46 -0.64
N LEU A 223 -10.53 12.43 0.21
CA LEU A 223 -9.59 12.10 1.27
C LEU A 223 -8.24 11.65 0.71
N LEU A 224 -8.20 11.04 -0.48
CA LEU A 224 -6.95 10.62 -1.11
C LEU A 224 -6.03 11.80 -1.44
N GLY A 225 -6.58 13.00 -1.64
CA GLY A 225 -5.82 14.23 -1.85
C GLY A 225 -4.95 14.63 -0.65
N CYS A 226 -5.29 14.18 0.56
CA CYS A 226 -4.51 14.46 1.77
C CYS A 226 -3.17 13.69 1.78
N PHE A 227 -3.08 12.56 1.07
CA PHE A 227 -1.92 11.67 1.12
C PHE A 227 -0.82 12.11 0.14
N THR A 228 -0.19 13.23 0.43
CA THR A 228 0.73 13.94 -0.47
C THR A 228 1.99 13.16 -0.85
N ASN A 229 2.40 12.18 -0.05
CA ASN A 229 3.61 11.36 -0.29
C ASN A 229 3.32 9.95 -0.81
N VAL A 230 2.04 9.62 -1.08
CA VAL A 230 1.69 8.30 -1.62
C VAL A 230 2.18 8.18 -3.06
N THR A 231 3.02 7.17 -3.29
CA THR A 231 3.62 6.84 -4.58
C THR A 231 2.99 5.61 -5.22
N TYR A 232 2.36 4.74 -4.41
CA TYR A 232 1.66 3.55 -4.87
C TYR A 232 0.23 3.53 -4.31
N LEU A 233 -0.76 3.49 -5.20
CA LEU A 233 -2.16 3.36 -4.85
C LEU A 233 -2.75 2.15 -5.57
N ASN A 234 -3.25 1.20 -4.80
CA ASN A 234 -3.97 0.05 -5.32
C ASN A 234 -5.42 0.08 -4.84
N LEU A 235 -6.33 0.21 -5.81
CA LEU A 235 -7.78 0.19 -5.65
C LEU A 235 -8.42 -0.94 -6.45
N SER A 236 -7.69 -2.04 -6.67
CA SER A 236 -8.19 -3.20 -7.40
C SER A 236 -9.39 -3.85 -6.72
N ASP A 237 -10.26 -4.48 -7.50
CA ASP A 237 -11.35 -5.32 -7.01
C ASP A 237 -12.28 -4.59 -6.02
N ASN A 238 -12.70 -3.37 -6.33
CA ASN A 238 -13.55 -2.57 -5.44
C ASN A 238 -14.88 -2.17 -6.09
N ILE A 239 -15.25 -2.78 -7.22
CA ILE A 239 -16.50 -2.48 -7.93
C ILE A 239 -16.57 -1.00 -8.38
N ILE A 240 -15.43 -0.34 -8.60
CA ILE A 240 -15.41 1.06 -9.07
C ILE A 240 -15.97 1.11 -10.50
N LYS A 241 -17.02 1.90 -10.73
CA LYS A 241 -17.71 2.08 -12.02
C LYS A 241 -17.20 3.34 -12.72
N SER A 242 -17.20 3.34 -14.05
CA SER A 242 -16.86 4.56 -14.83
C SER A 242 -17.91 5.65 -14.63
N ASP A 243 -19.18 5.27 -14.60
CA ASP A 243 -20.30 6.14 -14.30
C ASP A 243 -20.83 5.83 -12.90
N SER A 244 -20.80 6.81 -12.01
CA SER A 244 -21.56 6.72 -10.76
C SER A 244 -22.05 8.10 -10.35
N ASN A 245 -23.36 8.28 -10.38
CA ASN A 245 -24.02 9.35 -9.66
C ASN A 245 -25.19 8.74 -8.89
N PRO A 246 -25.17 8.71 -7.54
CA PRO A 246 -26.29 8.21 -6.75
C PRO A 246 -27.61 8.94 -7.03
N ARG A 247 -27.55 10.16 -7.60
CA ARG A 247 -28.73 10.95 -7.98
C ARG A 247 -29.32 10.59 -9.34
N ASN A 248 -28.62 9.79 -10.14
CA ASN A 248 -29.03 9.39 -11.49
C ASN A 248 -29.25 7.88 -11.59
N GLU A 249 -29.41 7.18 -10.45
CA GLU A 249 -29.81 5.77 -10.45
C GLU A 249 -31.18 5.63 -11.13
N GLY A 250 -31.18 5.16 -12.37
CA GLY A 250 -32.37 5.03 -13.22
C GLY A 250 -32.35 5.85 -14.52
N GLU A 251 -31.41 6.79 -14.67
CA GLU A 251 -31.22 7.57 -15.91
C GLU A 251 -30.01 7.02 -16.70
N SER A 252 -30.27 5.98 -17.48
CA SER A 252 -29.26 5.18 -18.21
C SER A 252 -28.44 5.94 -19.27
N ASP A 253 -28.84 7.15 -19.64
CA ASP A 253 -28.30 7.88 -20.79
C ASP A 253 -27.27 8.97 -20.42
N ILE A 254 -27.08 9.28 -19.14
CA ILE A 254 -26.13 10.33 -18.70
C ILE A 254 -24.82 9.69 -18.24
N LYS A 255 -23.82 9.68 -19.12
CA LYS A 255 -22.43 9.33 -18.76
C LYS A 255 -21.84 10.43 -17.87
N VAL A 256 -21.53 10.10 -16.62
CA VAL A 256 -20.86 11.00 -15.67
C VAL A 256 -19.55 10.34 -15.28
N ASP A 257 -18.47 10.77 -15.93
CA ASP A 257 -17.13 10.24 -15.64
C ASP A 257 -16.72 10.62 -14.21
N LEU A 258 -16.90 9.66 -13.32
CA LEU A 258 -16.61 9.76 -11.91
C LEU A 258 -15.13 10.05 -11.67
N LEU A 259 -14.28 9.33 -12.38
CA LEU A 259 -12.83 9.39 -12.22
C LEU A 259 -12.23 10.68 -12.77
N ALA A 260 -12.91 11.33 -13.71
CA ALA A 260 -12.51 12.62 -14.26
C ALA A 260 -13.00 13.83 -13.44
N ASN A 261 -14.23 13.79 -12.92
CA ASN A 261 -14.86 14.98 -12.37
C ASN A 261 -14.58 15.14 -10.87
N ASP A 262 -14.96 14.16 -10.07
CA ASP A 262 -14.97 14.28 -8.61
C ASP A 262 -13.86 13.48 -7.92
N PHE A 263 -13.13 12.64 -8.65
CA PHE A 263 -12.04 11.86 -8.06
C PHE A 263 -10.78 12.69 -7.87
N VAL A 264 -10.19 12.63 -6.67
CA VAL A 264 -8.92 13.28 -6.36
C VAL A 264 -7.84 12.22 -6.21
N TRP A 265 -6.74 12.39 -6.91
CA TRP A 265 -5.60 11.48 -6.89
C TRP A 265 -4.49 12.02 -5.98
N PRO A 266 -3.75 11.16 -5.26
CA PRO A 266 -2.55 11.58 -4.55
C PRO A 266 -1.56 12.26 -5.52
N PRO A 267 -1.01 13.45 -5.20
CA PRO A 267 -0.23 14.23 -6.17
C PRO A 267 1.14 13.61 -6.51
N ALA A 268 1.72 12.82 -5.61
CA ALA A 268 3.02 12.16 -5.83
C ALA A 268 2.91 10.76 -6.45
N LEU A 269 1.73 10.37 -6.94
CA LEU A 269 1.46 9.01 -7.39
C LEU A 269 2.35 8.61 -8.57
N LYS A 270 3.03 7.48 -8.43
CA LYS A 270 3.88 6.87 -9.47
C LYS A 270 3.24 5.62 -10.05
N GLU A 271 2.51 4.87 -9.25
CA GLU A 271 1.91 3.60 -9.65
C GLU A 271 0.45 3.57 -9.22
N LEU A 272 -0.44 3.35 -10.19
CA LEU A 272 -1.87 3.22 -9.97
C LEU A 272 -2.37 1.86 -10.46
N ASN A 273 -3.03 1.12 -9.57
CA ASN A 273 -3.71 -0.13 -9.89
C ASN A 273 -5.23 0.03 -9.71
N LEU A 274 -5.97 -0.15 -10.80
CA LEU A 274 -7.43 -0.17 -10.90
C LEU A 274 -7.95 -1.50 -11.49
N ASP A 275 -7.18 -2.58 -11.36
CA ASP A 275 -7.52 -3.90 -11.89
C ASP A 275 -8.83 -4.44 -11.29
N ASN A 276 -9.53 -5.31 -12.02
CA ASN A 276 -10.74 -6.02 -11.54
C ASN A 276 -11.86 -5.08 -11.05
N ASN A 277 -12.01 -3.90 -11.66
CA ASN A 277 -13.14 -3.01 -11.37
C ASN A 277 -14.22 -3.10 -12.45
N LEU A 278 -15.21 -2.22 -12.42
CA LEU A 278 -16.33 -2.16 -13.36
C LEU A 278 -16.19 -1.00 -14.35
N LEU A 279 -14.96 -0.64 -14.73
CA LEU A 279 -14.72 0.44 -15.67
C LEU A 279 -15.16 0.02 -17.08
N THR A 280 -16.02 0.82 -17.71
CA THR A 280 -16.60 0.60 -19.04
C THR A 280 -16.03 1.53 -20.10
N TYR A 281 -15.29 2.56 -19.70
CA TYR A 281 -14.50 3.44 -20.59
C TYR A 281 -13.38 4.15 -19.82
N ILE A 282 -12.45 4.75 -20.57
CA ILE A 282 -11.38 5.62 -20.07
C ILE A 282 -11.41 6.92 -20.88
N SER A 283 -11.85 8.02 -20.27
CA SER A 283 -11.91 9.30 -20.96
C SER A 283 -10.58 10.03 -20.99
N LYS A 284 -10.43 10.94 -21.95
CA LYS A 284 -9.35 11.94 -21.97
C LYS A 284 -9.32 12.76 -20.69
N LYS A 285 -10.47 13.11 -20.12
CA LYS A 285 -10.54 13.94 -18.90
C LYS A 285 -10.00 13.19 -17.68
N PHE A 286 -10.29 11.89 -17.56
CA PHE A 286 -9.72 11.06 -16.51
C PHE A 286 -8.19 11.01 -16.63
N MET A 287 -7.67 10.79 -17.83
CA MET A 287 -6.22 10.77 -18.05
C MET A 287 -5.56 12.12 -17.71
N LEU A 288 -6.21 13.24 -18.00
CA LEU A 288 -5.75 14.59 -17.63
C LEU A 288 -5.81 14.89 -16.11
N LYS A 289 -6.66 14.17 -15.37
CA LYS A 289 -6.81 14.31 -13.91
C LYS A 289 -5.70 13.59 -13.15
N LEU A 290 -5.11 12.57 -13.75
CA LEU A 290 -4.02 11.81 -13.16
C LEU A 290 -2.74 12.66 -13.04
N PRO A 291 -1.85 12.38 -12.06
CA PRO A 291 -0.61 13.12 -11.88
C PRO A 291 0.39 12.96 -13.05
N SER A 292 0.29 13.82 -14.06
CA SER A 292 1.05 13.72 -15.31
C SER A 292 2.57 13.79 -15.15
N ASN A 293 3.05 14.45 -14.10
CA ASN A 293 4.47 14.66 -13.83
C ASN A 293 5.13 13.53 -13.04
N THR A 294 4.36 12.58 -12.50
CA THR A 294 4.85 11.56 -11.56
C THR A 294 4.38 10.16 -11.92
N LEU A 295 3.23 10.00 -12.58
CA LEU A 295 2.67 8.67 -12.87
C LEU A 295 3.50 7.93 -13.92
N GLU A 296 4.09 6.81 -13.50
CA GLU A 296 4.99 5.97 -14.28
C GLU A 296 4.32 4.65 -14.70
N LYS A 297 3.39 4.11 -13.90
CA LYS A 297 2.72 2.83 -14.19
C LYS A 297 1.22 2.92 -13.94
N LEU A 298 0.45 2.41 -14.90
CA LEU A 298 -1.00 2.33 -14.83
C LEU A 298 -1.44 0.90 -15.16
N SER A 299 -2.19 0.29 -14.25
CA SER A 299 -2.78 -1.04 -14.42
C SER A 299 -4.29 -0.96 -14.35
N ILE A 300 -4.96 -1.41 -15.42
CA ILE A 300 -6.42 -1.42 -15.56
C ILE A 300 -6.82 -2.75 -16.21
N CYS A 301 -6.31 -3.85 -15.65
CA CYS A 301 -6.60 -5.20 -16.10
C CYS A 301 -8.01 -5.63 -15.69
N SER A 302 -8.58 -6.61 -16.39
CA SER A 302 -9.84 -7.26 -16.00
C SER A 302 -11.02 -6.31 -15.71
N ASN A 303 -11.16 -5.24 -16.48
CA ASN A 303 -12.31 -4.34 -16.47
C ASN A 303 -13.26 -4.67 -17.65
N LYS A 304 -14.21 -3.80 -17.96
CA LYS A 304 -15.31 -4.07 -18.91
C LYS A 304 -15.38 -3.14 -20.13
N PHE A 305 -14.33 -2.36 -20.41
CA PHE A 305 -14.35 -1.42 -21.53
C PHE A 305 -14.07 -2.11 -22.87
N THR A 306 -14.78 -1.68 -23.92
CA THR A 306 -14.73 -2.31 -25.26
C THR A 306 -13.72 -1.65 -26.19
N THR A 307 -13.42 -0.38 -25.96
CA THR A 307 -12.56 0.46 -26.80
C THR A 307 -11.67 1.32 -25.91
N LEU A 308 -10.51 1.71 -26.41
CA LEU A 308 -9.64 2.70 -25.79
C LEU A 308 -9.17 3.72 -26.84
N GLY A 309 -9.58 4.97 -26.66
CA GLY A 309 -9.14 6.08 -27.50
C GLY A 309 -9.89 6.22 -28.83
N GLN A 310 -11.01 5.53 -29.03
CA GLN A 310 -11.70 5.52 -30.33
C GLN A 310 -12.52 6.78 -30.58
N THR A 311 -13.24 7.24 -29.55
CA THR A 311 -14.14 8.40 -29.65
C THR A 311 -13.42 9.68 -29.26
N ASP A 312 -13.94 10.85 -29.65
CA ASP A 312 -13.38 12.15 -29.25
C ASP A 312 -13.30 12.32 -27.71
N PHE A 313 -14.19 11.65 -26.99
CA PHE A 313 -14.22 11.63 -25.53
C PHE A 313 -13.06 10.81 -24.91
N GLU A 314 -12.57 9.80 -25.62
CA GLU A 314 -11.50 8.90 -25.19
C GLU A 314 -10.15 9.22 -25.84
N SER A 315 -10.13 9.98 -26.94
CA SER A 315 -8.93 10.19 -27.76
C SER A 315 -7.94 11.15 -27.09
N PHE A 316 -6.74 10.66 -26.79
CA PHE A 316 -5.63 11.45 -26.23
C PHE A 316 -4.29 10.92 -26.74
N ASN A 317 -3.19 11.63 -26.46
CA ASN A 317 -1.82 11.17 -26.70
C ASN A 317 -1.05 11.11 -25.38
N PHE A 318 -0.31 10.02 -25.14
CA PHE A 318 0.42 9.82 -23.88
C PHE A 318 1.51 10.87 -23.67
N THR A 319 2.19 11.34 -24.72
CA THR A 319 3.23 12.37 -24.59
C THR A 319 2.68 13.72 -24.15
N GLU A 320 1.39 13.97 -24.36
CA GLU A 320 0.70 15.19 -23.97
C GLU A 320 0.07 15.07 -22.57
N VAL A 321 -0.55 13.92 -22.28
CA VAL A 321 -1.38 13.76 -21.08
C VAL A 321 -0.64 13.10 -19.93
N LEU A 322 0.20 12.10 -20.19
CA LEU A 322 0.97 11.36 -19.18
C LEU A 322 2.42 11.12 -19.67
N PRO A 323 3.24 12.17 -19.81
CA PRO A 323 4.58 12.08 -20.41
C PRO A 323 5.54 11.18 -19.64
N GLN A 324 5.30 10.95 -18.34
CA GLN A 324 6.11 10.08 -17.51
C GLN A 324 5.70 8.60 -17.56
N LEU A 325 4.58 8.26 -18.20
CA LEU A 325 4.07 6.90 -18.21
C LEU A 325 5.04 5.98 -18.95
N THR A 326 5.47 4.93 -18.26
CA THR A 326 6.39 3.90 -18.77
C THR A 326 5.67 2.61 -19.10
N SER A 327 4.58 2.29 -18.39
CA SER A 327 3.87 1.02 -18.54
C SER A 327 2.36 1.21 -18.44
N LEU A 328 1.65 0.62 -19.40
CA LEU A 328 0.19 0.44 -19.37
C LEU A 328 -0.16 -1.04 -19.44
N LYS A 329 -0.89 -1.54 -18.44
CA LYS A 329 -1.40 -2.91 -18.42
C LYS A 329 -2.90 -2.92 -18.62
N LEU A 330 -3.36 -3.63 -19.65
CA LEU A 330 -4.77 -3.81 -19.98
C LEU A 330 -5.12 -5.30 -20.08
N ASN A 331 -4.33 -6.19 -19.48
CA ASN A 331 -4.54 -7.63 -19.59
C ASN A 331 -5.96 -8.04 -19.14
N TYR A 332 -6.47 -9.11 -19.74
CA TYR A 332 -7.73 -9.76 -19.39
C TYR A 332 -8.97 -8.84 -19.47
N ASN A 333 -8.90 -7.74 -20.21
CA ASN A 333 -10.08 -7.01 -20.66
C ASN A 333 -10.68 -7.75 -21.87
N ASN A 334 -11.40 -8.83 -21.62
CA ASN A 334 -11.92 -9.73 -22.66
C ASN A 334 -12.93 -9.06 -23.61
N THR A 335 -13.53 -7.92 -23.25
CA THR A 335 -14.42 -7.16 -24.15
C THR A 335 -13.68 -6.10 -24.97
N LEU A 336 -12.40 -5.83 -24.68
CA LEU A 336 -11.60 -4.84 -25.38
C LEU A 336 -11.25 -5.36 -26.78
N MET A 337 -11.78 -4.68 -27.80
CA MET A 337 -11.58 -5.03 -29.21
C MET A 337 -10.67 -4.05 -29.95
N LEU A 338 -10.55 -2.81 -29.46
CA LEU A 338 -9.79 -1.76 -30.15
C LEU A 338 -9.03 -0.86 -29.18
N VAL A 339 -7.75 -0.65 -29.47
CA VAL A 339 -6.88 0.35 -28.83
C VAL A 339 -6.33 1.27 -29.91
N ASN A 340 -6.66 2.56 -29.85
CA ASN A 340 -6.23 3.53 -30.86
C ASN A 340 -4.70 3.71 -30.85
N GLU A 341 -4.06 3.41 -31.97
CA GLU A 341 -2.60 3.48 -32.13
C GLU A 341 -2.05 4.91 -32.03
N ARG A 342 -2.88 5.92 -32.31
CA ARG A 342 -2.50 7.34 -32.27
C ARG A 342 -2.14 7.83 -30.87
N MET A 343 -2.62 7.13 -29.83
CA MET A 343 -2.26 7.44 -28.44
C MET A 343 -0.76 7.31 -28.19
N PHE A 344 -0.09 6.49 -29.00
CA PHE A 344 1.32 6.14 -28.87
C PHE A 344 2.24 6.95 -29.79
N TYR A 345 1.72 7.89 -30.58
CA TYR A 345 2.54 8.66 -31.52
C TYR A 345 3.51 9.58 -30.79
N LYS A 346 4.73 9.73 -31.33
CA LYS A 346 5.83 10.57 -30.82
C LYS A 346 6.49 10.09 -29.52
N ILE A 347 6.15 8.91 -29.01
CA ILE A 347 6.78 8.32 -27.83
C ILE A 347 8.31 8.28 -27.98
N SER A 348 8.80 7.87 -29.14
CA SER A 348 10.26 7.77 -29.41
C SER A 348 11.00 9.11 -29.29
N SER A 349 10.32 10.22 -29.54
CA SER A 349 10.91 11.56 -29.53
C SER A 349 10.85 12.26 -28.17
N THR A 350 9.76 12.09 -27.43
CA THR A 350 9.46 12.91 -26.23
C THR A 350 8.88 12.11 -25.07
N GLY A 351 8.52 10.85 -25.28
CA GLY A 351 7.85 10.01 -24.28
C GLY A 351 8.81 9.10 -23.50
N LYS A 352 8.33 8.59 -22.37
CA LYS A 352 9.02 7.56 -21.56
C LYS A 352 8.39 6.17 -21.69
N PHE A 353 7.36 6.01 -22.50
CA PHE A 353 6.58 4.79 -22.60
C PHE A 353 7.42 3.61 -23.11
N ARG A 354 7.31 2.46 -22.43
CA ARG A 354 8.13 1.26 -22.65
C ARG A 354 7.32 0.01 -22.90
N SER A 355 6.15 -0.15 -22.28
CA SER A 355 5.39 -1.40 -22.38
C SER A 355 3.88 -1.22 -22.40
N LEU A 356 3.25 -1.91 -23.35
CA LEU A 356 1.81 -2.13 -23.42
C LEU A 356 1.51 -3.63 -23.28
N GLU A 357 0.70 -4.00 -22.29
CA GLU A 357 0.28 -5.39 -22.08
C GLU A 357 -1.21 -5.58 -22.44
N LEU A 358 -1.50 -6.54 -23.33
CA LEU A 358 -2.83 -6.84 -23.90
C LEU A 358 -3.20 -8.33 -23.82
N ARG A 359 -2.52 -9.10 -22.97
CA ARG A 359 -2.76 -10.54 -22.87
C ARG A 359 -4.20 -10.81 -22.44
N GLY A 360 -4.90 -11.68 -23.15
CA GLY A 360 -6.28 -12.05 -22.83
C GLY A 360 -7.33 -10.99 -23.19
N CYS A 361 -6.99 -10.03 -24.05
CA CYS A 361 -7.94 -9.12 -24.70
C CYS A 361 -8.39 -9.69 -26.06
N ASN A 362 -9.55 -9.24 -26.56
CA ASN A 362 -10.12 -9.66 -27.84
C ASN A 362 -9.84 -8.63 -28.96
N ILE A 363 -8.60 -8.12 -29.03
CA ILE A 363 -8.21 -7.09 -29.99
C ILE A 363 -8.38 -7.61 -31.42
N ASP A 364 -9.03 -6.83 -32.28
CA ASP A 364 -9.21 -7.19 -33.67
C ASP A 364 -7.85 -7.33 -34.40
N GLU A 365 -7.78 -8.19 -35.43
CA GLU A 365 -6.52 -8.49 -36.12
C GLU A 365 -5.91 -7.24 -36.80
N HIS A 366 -6.73 -6.38 -37.39
CA HIS A 366 -6.30 -5.16 -38.06
C HIS A 366 -5.73 -4.14 -37.05
N ASN A 367 -6.38 -3.97 -35.90
CA ASN A 367 -5.93 -3.13 -34.81
C ASN A 367 -4.64 -3.69 -34.18
N MET A 368 -4.53 -5.00 -34.00
CA MET A 368 -3.30 -5.64 -33.53
C MET A 368 -2.13 -5.43 -34.50
N LEU A 369 -2.34 -5.50 -35.81
CA LEU A 369 -1.32 -5.16 -36.82
C LEU A 369 -0.89 -3.69 -36.72
N SER A 370 -1.85 -2.79 -36.51
CA SER A 370 -1.59 -1.35 -36.35
C SER A 370 -0.79 -1.07 -35.07
N LEU A 371 -1.14 -1.73 -33.96
CA LEU A 371 -0.43 -1.66 -32.69
C LEU A 371 1.01 -2.21 -32.80
N LYS A 372 1.21 -3.31 -33.51
CA LYS A 372 2.55 -3.85 -33.80
C LYS A 372 3.38 -2.85 -34.60
N ALA A 373 2.81 -2.28 -35.66
CA ALA A 373 3.51 -1.29 -36.49
C ALA A 373 3.92 -0.03 -35.69
N VAL A 374 3.03 0.51 -34.85
CA VAL A 374 3.39 1.66 -33.99
C VAL A 374 4.39 1.27 -32.91
N SER A 375 4.32 0.07 -32.33
CA SER A 375 5.27 -0.38 -31.29
C SER A 375 6.71 -0.44 -31.81
N ILE A 376 6.91 -0.89 -33.06
CA ILE A 376 8.21 -0.91 -33.72
C ILE A 376 8.67 0.52 -34.02
N ARG A 377 7.78 1.34 -34.60
CA ARG A 377 8.10 2.72 -34.98
C ARG A 377 8.47 3.59 -33.78
N GLU A 378 7.76 3.41 -32.67
CA GLU A 378 7.88 4.24 -31.47
C GLU A 378 8.77 3.59 -30.38
N ASN A 379 9.33 2.41 -30.67
CA ASN A 379 10.29 1.67 -29.83
C ASN A 379 9.77 1.34 -28.41
N PHE A 380 8.61 0.68 -28.35
CA PHE A 380 8.09 0.11 -27.10
C PHE A 380 7.70 -1.36 -27.26
N SER A 381 7.65 -2.09 -26.15
CA SER A 381 7.29 -3.51 -26.12
C SER A 381 5.79 -3.71 -26.10
N LEU A 382 5.28 -4.46 -27.08
CA LEU A 382 3.90 -4.95 -27.11
C LEU A 382 3.85 -6.40 -26.60
N LEU A 383 3.18 -6.61 -25.47
CA LEU A 383 3.03 -7.92 -24.82
C LEU A 383 1.57 -8.38 -24.99
N SER A 384 1.29 -9.09 -26.08
CA SER A 384 -0.05 -9.60 -26.43
C SER A 384 -0.17 -11.10 -26.19
#